data_AF-A0A524QQR5-F1
#
_entry.id   AF-A0A524QQR5-F1
#
_cell.length_a   1.000
_cell.length_b   1.000
_cell.length_c   1.000
_cell.angle_alpha   90.00
_cell.angle_beta   90.00
_cell.angle_gamma   90.00
#
_symmetry.space_group_name_H-M   'P 1'
#
loop_
_entity.id
_entity.type
_entity.pdbx_description
1 polymer ?
#
loop_
_entity_poly.entity_id
_entity_poly.type
_entity_poly.pdbx_seq_one_letter_code
_entity_poly.pdbx_strand_id
1 'polypeptide(L)'
;MIPGGLILAVALALASGLGPESLIEKLGGSYPWVAFSIMVLLGASFHRSRVVLFLFGLSGLLLVYSRGISDLTGVHLVGGLLAVSMGFLSLSQDRGVLSSGGLVQMMALLLAFFFGMLLLELAPGDFAALLAAKPVSPGLTEWSGLPQPVFLAFAFSLSTSLAAAVFRNGPVERGIFWSLLLVAFALHFSSDAGSVNVCLTGAGLTLGLSVLET
;
A
#
# COMPACT_ATOMS: atom_id res chain seq x y z
N MET A 1 -9.89 -5.02 -17.92
CA MET A 1 -10.80 -5.47 -16.83
C MET A 1 -10.24 -6.56 -15.91
N ILE A 2 -9.08 -7.18 -16.19
CA ILE A 2 -8.56 -8.30 -15.39
C ILE A 2 -7.11 -8.13 -14.84
N PRO A 3 -6.29 -7.09 -15.16
CA PRO A 3 -4.87 -7.17 -14.79
C PRO A 3 -4.64 -7.21 -13.27
N GLY A 4 -5.37 -6.41 -12.47
CA GLY A 4 -5.15 -6.36 -11.03
C GLY A 4 -5.47 -7.67 -10.29
N GLY A 5 -6.57 -8.34 -10.64
CA GLY A 5 -6.93 -9.62 -10.05
C GLY A 5 -5.96 -10.74 -10.44
N LEU A 6 -5.48 -10.74 -11.68
CA LEU A 6 -4.48 -11.71 -12.14
C LEU A 6 -3.12 -11.47 -11.46
N ILE A 7 -2.70 -10.21 -11.35
CA ILE A 7 -1.46 -9.85 -10.62
C ILE A 7 -1.57 -10.26 -9.15
N LEU A 8 -2.73 -10.05 -8.51
CA LEU A 8 -2.99 -10.53 -7.15
C LEU A 8 -2.85 -12.06 -7.06
N ALA A 9 -3.52 -12.79 -7.95
CA ALA A 9 -3.47 -14.26 -7.95
C ALA A 9 -2.05 -14.78 -8.14
N VAL A 10 -1.29 -14.21 -9.08
CA VAL A 10 0.11 -14.56 -9.32
C VAL A 10 0.97 -14.21 -8.11
N ALA A 11 0.83 -13.01 -7.54
CA ALA A 11 1.59 -12.59 -6.36
C ALA A 11 1.33 -13.52 -5.16
N LEU A 12 0.08 -13.92 -4.93
CA LEU A 12 -0.27 -14.86 -3.87
C LEU A 12 0.25 -16.27 -4.13
N ALA A 13 0.20 -16.75 -5.37
CA ALA A 13 0.79 -18.04 -5.73
C ALA A 13 2.31 -18.05 -5.49
N LEU A 14 3.00 -16.97 -5.86
CA LEU A 14 4.43 -16.81 -5.60
C LEU A 14 4.73 -16.71 -4.09
N ALA A 15 3.97 -15.90 -3.35
CA ALA A 15 4.13 -15.72 -1.90
C ALA A 15 3.83 -16.99 -1.08
N SER A 16 2.93 -17.85 -1.57
CA SER A 16 2.64 -19.15 -0.94
C SER A 16 3.64 -20.25 -1.29
N GLY A 17 4.71 -19.94 -2.04
CA GLY A 17 5.76 -20.90 -2.39
C GLY A 17 5.45 -21.78 -3.60
N LEU A 18 4.39 -21.48 -4.38
CA LEU A 18 4.09 -22.19 -5.63
C LEU A 18 4.94 -21.70 -6.82
N GLY A 19 5.79 -20.71 -6.59
CA GLY A 19 6.65 -20.08 -7.59
C GLY A 19 8.05 -20.65 -7.69
N PRO A 20 8.74 -20.50 -8.84
CA PRO A 20 10.18 -20.73 -8.93
C PRO A 20 10.95 -19.83 -7.96
N GLU A 21 11.82 -20.40 -7.14
CA GLU A 21 12.65 -19.64 -6.17
C GLU A 21 13.46 -18.52 -6.84
N SER A 22 13.95 -18.77 -8.06
CA SER A 22 14.69 -17.78 -8.86
C SER A 22 13.90 -16.53 -9.23
N LEU A 23 12.56 -16.57 -9.27
CA LEU A 23 11.73 -15.39 -9.49
C LEU A 23 11.58 -14.57 -8.22
N ILE A 24 11.42 -15.23 -7.07
CA ILE A 24 11.33 -14.57 -5.76
C ILE A 24 12.66 -13.86 -5.46
N GLU A 25 13.78 -14.52 -5.72
CA GLU A 25 15.12 -13.95 -5.53
C GLU A 25 15.36 -12.73 -6.44
N LYS A 26 14.95 -12.79 -7.71
CA LYS A 26 15.03 -11.66 -8.65
C LYS A 26 14.10 -10.51 -8.29
N LEU A 27 12.92 -10.80 -7.73
CA LEU A 27 12.00 -9.78 -7.23
C LEU A 27 12.48 -9.18 -5.90
N GLY A 28 13.45 -9.81 -5.24
CA GLY A 28 14.21 -9.22 -4.15
C GLY A 28 15.19 -8.12 -4.60
N GLY A 29 15.58 -7.24 -3.67
CA GLY A 29 16.64 -6.25 -3.89
C GLY A 29 16.19 -4.98 -4.62
N SER A 30 16.80 -4.70 -5.79
CA SER A 30 16.66 -3.40 -6.48
C SER A 30 15.44 -3.30 -7.40
N TYR A 31 14.82 -4.43 -7.76
CA TYR A 31 13.72 -4.47 -8.74
C TYR A 31 12.47 -3.67 -8.34
N PRO A 32 11.97 -3.73 -7.09
CA PRO A 32 10.82 -2.94 -6.67
C PRO A 32 11.07 -1.43 -6.84
N TRP A 33 12.30 -0.95 -6.58
CA TRP A 33 12.68 0.45 -6.74
C TRP A 33 12.63 0.92 -8.19
N VAL A 34 13.13 0.09 -9.11
CA VAL A 34 13.07 0.37 -10.56
C VAL A 34 11.61 0.39 -11.02
N ALA A 35 10.82 -0.61 -10.61
CA ALA A 35 9.41 -0.69 -10.96
C ALA A 35 8.65 0.55 -10.46
N PHE A 36 8.80 0.94 -9.20
CA PHE A 36 8.13 2.12 -8.64
C PHE A 36 8.56 3.40 -9.34
N SER A 37 9.86 3.57 -9.63
CA SER A 37 10.36 4.74 -10.34
C SER A 37 9.73 4.89 -11.72
N ILE A 38 9.66 3.80 -12.49
CA ILE A 38 9.01 3.78 -13.81
C ILE A 38 7.52 4.14 -13.67
N MET A 39 6.81 3.54 -12.71
CA MET A 39 5.39 3.79 -12.54
C MET A 39 5.09 5.20 -12.02
N VAL A 40 5.99 5.81 -11.24
CA VAL A 40 5.88 7.20 -10.80
C VAL A 40 6.01 8.14 -11.99
N LEU A 41 7.01 7.94 -12.85
CA LEU A 41 7.19 8.72 -14.07
C LEU A 41 5.98 8.59 -14.99
N LEU A 42 5.43 7.38 -15.09
CA LEU A 42 4.24 7.11 -15.89
C LEU A 42 3.01 7.84 -15.31
N GLY A 43 2.72 7.65 -14.01
CA GLY A 43 1.62 8.33 -13.33
C GLY A 43 1.70 9.85 -13.41
N ALA A 44 2.91 10.41 -13.31
CA ALA A 44 3.16 11.84 -13.46
C ALA A 44 2.89 12.32 -14.90
N SER A 45 3.33 11.57 -15.91
CA SER A 45 3.11 11.89 -17.33
C SER A 45 1.63 11.94 -17.69
N PHE A 46 0.82 11.05 -17.12
CA PHE A 46 -0.65 11.03 -17.29
C PHE A 46 -1.39 11.96 -16.31
N HIS A 47 -0.69 12.80 -15.54
CA HIS A 47 -1.26 13.76 -14.59
C HIS A 47 -2.15 13.10 -13.50
N ARG A 48 -1.93 11.82 -13.18
CA ARG A 48 -2.68 11.04 -12.19
C ARG A 48 -2.03 11.16 -10.81
N SER A 49 -2.30 12.26 -10.13
CA SER A 49 -1.72 12.57 -8.81
C SER A 49 -1.95 11.48 -7.76
N ARG A 50 -3.14 10.90 -7.72
CA ARG A 50 -3.46 9.81 -6.76
C ARG A 50 -2.53 8.61 -6.92
N VAL A 51 -2.20 8.24 -8.16
CA VAL A 51 -1.32 7.10 -8.45
C VAL A 51 0.11 7.40 -8.03
N VAL A 52 0.60 8.60 -8.35
CA VAL A 52 1.94 9.05 -7.93
C VAL A 52 2.07 9.04 -6.40
N LEU A 53 1.07 9.58 -5.69
CA LEU A 53 1.03 9.58 -4.23
C LEU A 53 0.99 8.17 -3.64
N PHE A 54 0.23 7.26 -4.23
CA PHE A 54 0.23 5.85 -3.82
C PHE A 54 1.62 5.23 -3.98
N LEU A 55 2.25 5.41 -5.13
CA LEU A 55 3.58 4.85 -5.41
C LEU A 55 4.66 5.41 -4.47
N PHE A 56 4.57 6.70 -4.09
CA PHE A 56 5.43 7.26 -3.04
C PHE A 56 5.18 6.59 -1.69
N GLY A 57 3.91 6.39 -1.33
CA GLY A 57 3.55 5.66 -0.11
C GLY A 57 4.07 4.21 -0.09
N LEU A 58 3.99 3.49 -1.21
CA LEU A 58 4.57 2.15 -1.38
C LEU A 58 6.09 2.17 -1.24
N SER A 59 6.74 3.16 -1.84
CA SER A 59 8.19 3.34 -1.74
C SER A 59 8.62 3.60 -0.29
N GLY A 60 7.84 4.41 0.44
CA GLY A 60 8.07 4.66 1.86
C GLY A 60 7.90 3.39 2.70
N LEU A 61 6.85 2.60 2.46
CA LEU A 61 6.65 1.32 3.14
C LEU A 61 7.79 0.33 2.86
N LEU A 62 8.21 0.22 1.59
CA LEU A 62 9.36 -0.60 1.20
C LEU A 62 10.66 -0.12 1.85
N LEU A 63 10.86 1.20 1.97
CA LEU A 63 12.03 1.77 2.63
C LEU A 63 12.08 1.37 4.11
N VAL A 64 10.96 1.51 4.81
CA VAL A 64 10.85 1.16 6.23
C VAL A 64 11.07 -0.33 6.44
N TYR A 65 10.48 -1.16 5.57
CA TYR A 65 10.67 -2.60 5.57
C TYR A 65 12.15 -2.98 5.34
N SER A 66 12.76 -2.48 4.26
CA SER A 66 14.14 -2.81 3.90
C SER A 66 15.21 -2.31 4.88
N ARG A 67 14.94 -1.22 5.60
CA ARG A 67 15.83 -0.70 6.65
C ARG A 67 15.62 -1.36 8.01
N GLY A 68 14.58 -2.17 8.19
CA GLY A 68 14.24 -2.77 9.48
C GLY A 68 13.93 -1.73 10.56
N ILE A 69 13.41 -0.56 10.18
CA ILE A 69 13.17 0.54 11.13
C ILE A 69 12.08 0.12 12.13
N SER A 70 12.45 0.04 13.42
CA SER A 70 11.55 -0.34 14.52
C SER A 70 10.88 -1.71 14.35
N ASP A 71 11.57 -2.65 13.69
CA ASP A 71 11.10 -4.01 13.42
C ASP A 71 9.71 -4.02 12.72
N LEU A 72 8.85 -4.99 13.02
CA LEU A 72 7.51 -5.09 12.46
C LEU A 72 6.60 -3.92 12.89
N THR A 73 6.84 -3.27 14.03
CA THR A 73 6.01 -2.14 14.51
C THR A 73 6.01 -0.98 13.52
N GLY A 74 7.17 -0.60 13.00
CA GLY A 74 7.30 0.48 12.01
C GLY A 74 6.59 0.13 10.70
N VAL A 75 6.74 -1.11 10.23
CA VAL A 75 6.11 -1.62 9.00
C VAL A 75 4.58 -1.58 9.12
N HIS A 76 4.02 -2.04 10.24
CA HIS A 76 2.58 -2.03 10.49
C HIS A 76 2.02 -0.61 10.62
N LEU A 77 2.75 0.30 11.28
CA LEU A 77 2.35 1.69 11.39
C LEU A 77 2.29 2.37 10.03
N VAL A 78 3.37 2.27 9.25
CA VAL A 78 3.44 2.90 7.93
C VAL A 78 2.45 2.27 6.96
N GLY A 79 2.27 0.94 7.04
CA GLY A 79 1.24 0.23 6.29
C GLY A 79 -0.18 0.69 6.63
N GLY A 80 -0.47 0.91 7.92
CA GLY A 80 -1.75 1.45 8.39
C GLY A 80 -1.98 2.90 7.93
N LEU A 81 -0.97 3.77 8.07
CA LEU A 81 -1.02 5.16 7.58
C LEU A 81 -1.22 5.23 6.07
N LEU A 82 -0.52 4.36 5.32
CA LEU A 82 -0.69 4.21 3.89
C LEU A 82 -2.14 3.82 3.57
N ALA A 83 -2.68 2.79 4.23
CA ALA A 83 -4.06 2.37 4.03
C ALA A 83 -5.03 3.55 4.23
N VAL A 84 -5.03 4.17 5.41
CA VAL A 84 -5.93 5.30 5.73
C VAL A 84 -5.82 6.41 4.68
N SER A 85 -4.60 6.81 4.33
CA SER A 85 -4.35 7.85 3.34
C SER A 85 -4.96 7.49 1.98
N MET A 86 -4.82 6.23 1.56
CA MET A 86 -5.39 5.74 0.31
C MET A 86 -6.91 5.59 0.36
N GLY A 87 -7.48 5.26 1.52
CA GLY A 87 -8.92 5.29 1.74
C GLY A 87 -9.48 6.70 1.47
N PHE A 88 -8.85 7.74 2.01
CA PHE A 88 -9.25 9.13 1.74
C PHE A 88 -8.98 9.58 0.29
N LEU A 89 -7.86 9.16 -0.30
CA LEU A 89 -7.54 9.47 -1.70
C LEU A 89 -8.51 8.78 -2.67
N SER A 90 -9.02 7.60 -2.33
CA SER A 90 -10.01 6.89 -3.17
C SER A 90 -11.32 7.66 -3.26
N LEU A 91 -11.73 8.36 -2.20
CA LEU A 91 -12.89 9.26 -2.18
C LEU A 91 -12.64 10.57 -2.94
N SER A 92 -11.39 10.98 -3.07
CA SER A 92 -11.03 12.18 -3.83
C SER A 92 -11.11 11.97 -5.34
N GLN A 93 -11.45 13.02 -6.09
CA GLN A 93 -11.36 13.02 -7.55
C GLN A 93 -9.94 13.36 -8.00
N ASP A 94 -9.50 12.82 -9.14
CA ASP A 94 -8.23 13.21 -9.75
C ASP A 94 -8.22 14.71 -10.05
N ARG A 95 -7.19 15.38 -9.55
CA ARG A 95 -6.77 16.69 -10.02
C ARG A 95 -5.28 16.58 -10.35
N GLY A 96 -4.78 17.32 -11.33
CA GLY A 96 -3.36 17.23 -11.74
C GLY A 96 -2.41 17.40 -10.54
N VAL A 97 -1.23 16.78 -10.61
CA VAL A 97 -0.23 16.78 -9.51
C VAL A 97 0.09 18.18 -9.00
N LEU A 98 0.20 19.15 -9.92
CA LEU A 98 0.51 20.55 -9.63
C LEU A 98 -0.74 21.42 -9.41
N SER A 99 -1.93 20.83 -9.36
CA SER A 99 -3.14 21.56 -8.99
C SER A 99 -3.14 21.86 -7.48
N SER A 100 -3.87 22.89 -7.06
CA SER A 100 -4.03 23.21 -5.63
C SER A 100 -4.55 22.01 -4.82
N GLY A 101 -5.47 21.22 -5.38
CA GLY A 101 -5.97 20.01 -4.74
C GLY A 101 -4.92 18.90 -4.62
N GLY A 102 -4.14 18.68 -5.69
CA GLY A 102 -3.03 17.71 -5.68
C GLY A 102 -1.94 18.08 -4.69
N LEU A 103 -1.58 19.37 -4.61
CA LEU A 103 -0.62 19.88 -3.62
C LEU A 103 -1.10 19.68 -2.18
N VAL A 104 -2.38 19.94 -1.89
CA VAL A 104 -2.96 19.70 -0.56
C VAL A 104 -2.92 18.22 -0.20
N GLN A 105 -3.26 17.33 -1.14
CA GLN A 105 -3.19 15.88 -0.92
C GLN A 105 -1.75 15.42 -0.68
N MET A 106 -0.80 15.93 -1.47
CA MET A 106 0.62 15.62 -1.31
C MET A 106 1.14 16.09 0.05
N MET A 107 0.82 17.33 0.45
CA MET A 107 1.19 17.87 1.75
C MET A 107 0.57 17.07 2.89
N ALA A 108 -0.71 16.69 2.78
CA ALA A 108 -1.38 15.88 3.78
C ALA A 108 -0.71 14.50 3.94
N LEU A 109 -0.36 13.84 2.83
CA LEU A 109 0.36 12.56 2.85
C LEU A 109 1.75 12.72 3.48
N LEU A 110 2.52 13.71 3.05
CA LEU A 110 3.86 13.98 3.60
C LEU A 110 3.80 14.28 5.09
N LEU A 111 2.86 15.10 5.54
CA LEU A 111 2.66 15.40 6.95
C LEU A 111 2.26 14.16 7.74
N ALA A 112 1.33 13.34 7.21
CA ALA A 112 0.90 12.11 7.88
C ALA A 112 2.07 11.13 8.07
N PHE A 113 2.90 10.94 7.04
CA PHE A 113 4.09 10.10 7.13
C PHE A 113 5.16 10.72 8.04
N PHE A 114 5.42 12.01 7.92
CA PHE A 114 6.40 12.71 8.75
C PHE A 114 6.04 12.64 10.23
N PHE A 115 4.80 13.01 10.59
CA PHE A 115 4.34 12.93 11.98
C PHE A 115 4.24 11.48 12.47
N GLY A 116 3.82 10.54 11.62
CA GLY A 116 3.81 9.12 11.96
C GLY A 116 5.20 8.60 12.35
N MET A 117 6.21 8.91 11.54
CA MET A 117 7.60 8.53 11.80
C MET A 117 8.18 9.27 13.01
N LEU A 118 7.96 10.58 13.10
CA LEU A 118 8.41 11.39 14.23
C LEU A 118 7.85 10.86 15.56
N LEU A 119 6.55 10.54 15.58
CA LEU A 119 5.91 10.03 16.78
C LEU A 119 6.38 8.60 17.13
N LEU A 120 6.72 7.77 16.15
CA LEU A 120 7.34 6.47 16.38
C LEU A 120 8.72 6.62 17.05
N GLU A 121 9.51 7.61 16.66
CA GLU A 121 10.81 7.91 17.27
C GLU A 121 10.68 8.53 18.68
N LEU A 122 9.72 9.45 18.88
CA LEU A 122 9.55 10.14 20.16
C LEU A 122 8.87 9.30 21.24
N ALA A 123 7.91 8.45 20.85
CA ALA A 123 7.07 7.70 21.78
C ALA A 123 6.79 6.27 21.28
N PRO A 124 7.83 5.42 21.12
CA PRO A 124 7.67 4.07 20.59
C PRO A 124 6.72 3.20 21.44
N GLY A 125 6.70 3.42 22.77
CA GLY A 125 5.80 2.70 23.69
C GLY A 125 4.32 2.99 23.47
N ASP A 126 3.97 4.23 23.13
CA ASP A 126 2.58 4.63 22.89
C ASP A 126 2.05 4.03 21.58
N PHE A 127 2.91 3.90 20.56
CA PHE A 127 2.56 3.21 19.32
C PHE A 127 2.41 1.71 19.51
N ALA A 128 3.29 1.10 20.30
CA ALA A 128 3.13 -0.30 20.66
C ALA A 128 1.81 -0.53 21.41
N ALA A 129 1.44 0.36 22.33
CA ALA A 129 0.15 0.32 23.02
C ALA A 129 -1.04 0.53 22.07
N LEU A 130 -0.95 1.46 21.13
CA LEU A 130 -1.97 1.68 20.10
C LEU A 130 -2.16 0.42 19.25
N LEU A 131 -1.08 -0.17 18.73
CA LEU A 131 -1.15 -1.40 17.93
C LEU A 131 -1.66 -2.61 18.72
N ALA A 132 -1.40 -2.64 20.04
CA ALA A 132 -1.92 -3.67 20.94
C ALA A 132 -3.39 -3.46 21.31
N ALA A 133 -4.00 -2.31 20.99
CA ALA A 133 -5.39 -2.04 21.28
C ALA A 133 -6.29 -3.04 20.54
N LYS A 134 -7.27 -3.61 21.27
CA LYS A 134 -8.26 -4.55 20.74
C LYS A 134 -9.67 -3.94 20.78
N PRO A 135 -9.99 -3.00 19.88
CA PRO A 135 -11.31 -2.36 19.85
C PRO A 135 -12.46 -3.30 19.48
N VAL A 136 -12.18 -4.41 18.80
CA VAL A 136 -13.19 -5.34 18.28
C VAL A 136 -12.93 -6.77 18.78
N SER A 137 -13.97 -7.60 18.77
CA SER A 137 -13.87 -9.02 19.14
C SER A 137 -12.75 -9.72 18.37
N PRO A 138 -11.81 -10.41 19.04
CA PRO A 138 -10.63 -10.98 18.40
C PRO A 138 -10.95 -12.00 17.29
N GLY A 139 -12.05 -12.77 17.45
CA GLY A 139 -12.46 -13.76 16.45
C GLY A 139 -12.76 -13.18 15.07
N LEU A 140 -13.02 -11.87 14.96
CA LEU A 140 -13.26 -11.19 13.68
C LEU A 140 -11.97 -10.75 12.98
N THR A 141 -10.84 -10.64 13.70
CA THR A 141 -9.63 -9.97 13.20
C THR A 141 -8.37 -10.84 13.26
N GLU A 142 -8.30 -11.82 14.16
CA GLU A 142 -7.06 -12.60 14.41
C GLU A 142 -6.59 -13.41 13.19
N TRP A 143 -7.51 -13.87 12.35
CA TRP A 143 -7.18 -14.59 11.10
C TRP A 143 -6.31 -13.78 10.14
N SER A 144 -6.33 -12.45 10.24
CA SER A 144 -5.58 -11.57 9.35
C SER A 144 -4.09 -11.47 9.69
N GLY A 145 -3.66 -11.89 10.89
CA GLY A 145 -2.28 -11.71 11.36
C GLY A 145 -1.86 -10.24 11.55
N LEU A 146 -2.75 -9.27 11.34
CA LEU A 146 -2.47 -7.84 11.48
C LEU A 146 -2.92 -7.32 12.85
N PRO A 147 -2.24 -6.30 13.41
CA PRO A 147 -2.76 -5.54 14.55
C PRO A 147 -4.14 -4.96 14.24
N GLN A 148 -5.08 -5.02 15.20
CA GLN A 148 -6.47 -4.60 14.96
C GLN A 148 -6.62 -3.18 14.39
N PRO A 149 -5.88 -2.15 14.87
CA PRO A 149 -5.98 -0.82 14.29
C PRO A 149 -5.59 -0.78 12.80
N VAL A 150 -4.56 -1.54 12.43
CA VAL A 150 -4.10 -1.65 11.04
C VAL A 150 -5.13 -2.38 10.19
N PHE A 151 -5.68 -3.49 10.70
CA PHE A 151 -6.77 -4.20 10.04
C PHE A 151 -7.98 -3.28 9.78
N LEU A 152 -8.40 -2.49 10.78
CA LEU A 152 -9.51 -1.55 10.62
C LEU A 152 -9.20 -0.45 9.59
N ALA A 153 -7.96 0.06 9.57
CA ALA A 153 -7.51 0.99 8.54
C ALA A 153 -7.63 0.37 7.13
N PHE A 154 -7.20 -0.88 6.94
CA PHE A 154 -7.37 -1.60 5.68
C PHE A 154 -8.84 -1.86 5.36
N ALA A 155 -9.66 -2.27 6.32
CA ALA A 155 -11.09 -2.50 6.12
C ALA A 155 -11.81 -1.23 5.63
N PHE A 156 -11.53 -0.09 6.27
CA PHE A 156 -12.02 1.22 5.83
C PHE A 156 -11.58 1.56 4.40
N SER A 157 -10.30 1.34 4.10
CA SER A 157 -9.68 1.74 2.83
C SER A 157 -10.10 0.83 1.67
N LEU A 158 -10.26 -0.46 1.92
CA LEU A 158 -10.82 -1.42 0.98
C LEU A 158 -12.29 -1.13 0.71
N SER A 159 -13.07 -0.80 1.75
CA SER A 159 -14.49 -0.46 1.58
C SER A 159 -14.68 0.81 0.74
N THR A 160 -13.90 1.86 1.02
CA THR A 160 -13.96 3.12 0.26
C THR A 160 -13.45 2.97 -1.17
N SER A 161 -12.34 2.26 -1.38
CA SER A 161 -11.81 2.00 -2.73
C SER A 161 -12.70 1.06 -3.54
N LEU A 162 -13.32 0.06 -2.93
CA LEU A 162 -14.31 -0.81 -3.59
C LEU A 162 -15.54 -0.01 -4.01
N ALA A 163 -16.08 0.83 -3.11
CA ALA A 163 -17.19 1.70 -3.44
C ALA A 163 -16.81 2.64 -4.61
N ALA A 164 -15.64 3.27 -4.56
CA ALA A 164 -15.15 4.10 -5.66
C ALA A 164 -15.02 3.32 -6.98
N ALA A 165 -14.49 2.10 -6.93
CA ALA A 165 -14.32 1.23 -8.10
C ALA A 165 -15.65 0.81 -8.74
N VAL A 166 -16.67 0.51 -7.91
CA VAL A 166 -18.01 0.12 -8.36
C VAL A 166 -18.77 1.32 -8.92
N PHE A 167 -18.76 2.46 -8.22
CA PHE A 167 -19.57 3.62 -8.61
C PHE A 167 -18.95 4.46 -9.73
N ARG A 168 -17.62 4.59 -9.78
CA ARG A 168 -16.94 5.41 -10.81
C ARG A 168 -16.51 4.60 -12.02
N ASN A 169 -16.38 3.28 -11.89
CA ASN A 169 -15.99 2.35 -12.96
C ASN A 169 -14.69 2.71 -13.71
N GLY A 170 -13.82 3.53 -13.10
CA GLY A 170 -12.54 3.91 -13.68
C GLY A 170 -11.47 2.83 -13.50
N PRO A 171 -10.53 2.69 -14.46
CA PRO A 171 -9.40 1.77 -14.34
C PRO A 171 -8.55 2.04 -13.09
N VAL A 172 -8.28 3.32 -12.78
CA VAL A 172 -7.48 3.74 -11.63
C VAL A 172 -8.12 3.35 -10.30
N GLU A 173 -9.43 3.55 -10.13
CA GLU A 173 -10.14 3.18 -8.91
C GLU A 173 -10.05 1.66 -8.64
N ARG A 174 -10.18 0.86 -9.70
CA ARG A 174 -9.99 -0.60 -9.61
C ARG A 174 -8.53 -0.95 -9.28
N GLY A 175 -7.57 -0.26 -9.92
CA GLY A 175 -6.14 -0.42 -9.65
C GLY A 175 -5.78 -0.14 -8.19
N ILE A 176 -6.32 0.93 -7.61
CA ILE A 176 -6.16 1.28 -6.19
C ILE A 176 -6.69 0.16 -5.30
N PHE A 177 -7.90 -0.35 -5.56
CA PHE A 177 -8.48 -1.45 -4.78
C PHE A 177 -7.60 -2.71 -4.77
N TRP A 178 -7.19 -3.17 -5.95
CA TRP A 178 -6.34 -4.35 -6.07
C TRP A 178 -4.96 -4.16 -5.43
N SER A 179 -4.41 -2.95 -5.53
CA SER A 179 -3.11 -2.63 -4.93
C SER A 179 -3.19 -2.55 -3.41
N LEU A 180 -4.30 -2.06 -2.85
CA LEU A 180 -4.53 -2.11 -1.41
C LEU A 180 -4.62 -3.54 -0.88
N LEU A 181 -5.26 -4.45 -1.62
CA LEU A 181 -5.26 -5.88 -1.26
C LEU A 181 -3.84 -6.44 -1.24
N LEU A 182 -3.04 -6.15 -2.27
CA LEU A 182 -1.64 -6.58 -2.34
C LEU A 182 -0.81 -6.05 -1.17
N VAL A 183 -1.00 -4.78 -0.77
CA VAL A 183 -0.34 -4.23 0.43
C VAL A 183 -0.80 -4.94 1.71
N ALA A 184 -2.10 -5.21 1.85
CA ALA A 184 -2.60 -5.94 3.01
C ALA A 184 -1.97 -7.33 3.14
N PHE A 185 -1.83 -8.05 2.02
CA PHE A 185 -1.14 -9.34 1.98
C PHE A 185 0.36 -9.21 2.23
N ALA A 186 1.02 -8.16 1.73
CA ALA A 186 2.41 -7.89 2.07
C ALA A 186 2.61 -7.77 3.58
N LEU A 187 1.72 -7.06 4.28
CA LEU A 187 1.80 -6.93 5.73
C LEU A 187 1.47 -8.24 6.46
N HIS A 188 0.52 -9.02 5.94
CA HIS A 188 0.20 -10.35 6.47
C HIS A 188 1.43 -11.28 6.44
N PHE A 189 2.18 -11.26 5.34
CA PHE A 189 3.42 -12.02 5.17
C PHE A 189 4.68 -11.24 5.60
N SER A 190 4.55 -10.26 6.51
CA SER A 190 5.66 -9.37 6.86
C SER A 190 6.92 -10.07 7.40
N SER A 191 6.80 -11.31 7.88
CA SER A 191 7.92 -12.16 8.30
C SER A 191 8.75 -12.75 7.15
N ASP A 192 8.21 -12.81 5.92
CA ASP A 192 8.92 -13.31 4.74
C ASP A 192 9.22 -12.21 3.73
N ALA A 193 10.51 -11.88 3.59
CA ALA A 193 10.99 -10.84 2.69
C ALA A 193 10.69 -11.11 1.22
N GLY A 194 10.64 -12.39 0.81
CA GLY A 194 10.27 -12.75 -0.56
C GLY A 194 8.83 -12.33 -0.87
N SER A 195 7.90 -12.78 -0.04
CA SER A 195 6.46 -12.47 -0.15
C SER A 195 6.17 -10.97 -0.10
N VAL A 196 6.80 -10.24 0.84
CA VAL A 196 6.62 -8.78 0.95
C VAL A 196 7.01 -8.08 -0.36
N ASN A 197 8.20 -8.39 -0.89
CA ASN A 197 8.69 -7.75 -2.12
C ASN A 197 7.80 -8.08 -3.33
N VAL A 198 7.36 -9.34 -3.46
CA VAL A 198 6.45 -9.76 -4.53
C VAL A 198 5.13 -9.01 -4.45
N CYS A 199 4.51 -8.94 -3.28
CA CYS A 199 3.23 -8.28 -3.08
C CYS A 199 3.33 -6.76 -3.30
N LEU A 200 4.36 -6.09 -2.75
CA LEU A 200 4.55 -4.64 -2.94
C LEU A 200 4.87 -4.29 -4.40
N THR A 201 5.68 -5.12 -5.09
CA THR A 201 5.93 -4.94 -6.52
C THR A 201 4.66 -5.11 -7.32
N GLY A 202 3.87 -6.15 -7.03
CA GLY A 202 2.57 -6.37 -7.62
C GLY A 202 1.63 -5.18 -7.43
N ALA A 203 1.62 -4.56 -6.25
CA ALA A 203 0.82 -3.37 -5.98
C ALA A 203 1.25 -2.19 -6.87
N GLY A 204 2.55 -1.93 -6.97
CA GLY A 204 3.06 -0.87 -7.85
C GLY A 204 2.76 -1.11 -9.33
N LEU A 205 2.92 -2.35 -9.80
CA LEU A 205 2.60 -2.75 -11.18
C LEU A 205 1.11 -2.60 -11.48
N THR A 206 0.25 -3.03 -10.55
CA THR A 206 -1.20 -2.93 -10.71
C THR A 206 -1.66 -1.48 -10.83
N LEU A 207 -1.12 -0.59 -10.00
CA LEU A 207 -1.37 0.86 -10.11
C LEU A 207 -0.83 1.45 -11.41
N GLY A 208 0.40 1.13 -11.77
CA GLY A 208 1.02 1.64 -13.00
C GLY A 208 0.27 1.23 -14.26
N LEU A 209 -0.11 -0.05 -14.37
CA LEU A 209 -0.92 -0.55 -15.48
C LEU A 209 -2.31 0.09 -15.53
N SER A 210 -2.91 0.39 -14.37
CA SER A 210 -4.21 1.06 -14.33
C SER A 210 -4.21 2.45 -14.98
N VAL A 211 -3.05 3.12 -15.01
CA VAL A 211 -2.89 4.41 -15.69
C VAL A 211 -2.83 4.24 -17.21
N LEU A 212 -2.27 3.13 -17.70
CA LEU A 212 -2.20 2.83 -19.13
C LEU A 212 -3.55 2.42 -19.73
N GLU A 213 -4.48 1.97 -18.90
CA GLU A 213 -5.84 1.59 -19.32
C GLU A 213 -6.80 2.78 -19.47
N THR A 214 -6.39 4.01 -19.11
CA THR A 214 -7.23 5.22 -19.23
C THR A 214 -7.04 5.95 -20.55
#